data_AF-A0A386C901-F1
#
_entry.id   AF-A0A386C901-F1
#
_cell.length_a   1.000
_cell.length_b   1.000
_cell.length_c   1.000
_cell.angle_alpha   90.00
_cell.angle_beta   90.00
_cell.angle_gamma   90.00
#
_symmetry.space_group_name_H-M   'P 1'
#
loop_
_entity.id
_entity.type
_entity.pdbx_description
1 polymer ?
#
loop_
_entity_poly.entity_id
_entity_poly.type
_entity_poly.pdbx_seq_one_letter_code
_entity_poly.pdbx_strand_id
1 'polypeptide(L)' 'MLLALPGPLRSTEVRHDAPVTVPLQHWVGWQGQLSPRVVALGWEGPEGTPAPAVELSGEGVALLCVPTGSS' A
#
# COMPACT_ATOMS: atom_id res chain seq x y z
N MET A 1 -6.80 -21.17 -3.09
CA MET A 1 -5.79 -20.76 -2.09
C MET A 1 -6.30 -19.47 -1.46
N LEU A 2 -6.42 -19.40 -0.13
CA LEU A 2 -6.88 -18.20 0.59
C LEU A 2 -5.68 -17.61 1.34
N LEU A 3 -5.41 -16.31 1.19
CA LEU A 3 -4.38 -15.64 1.99
C LEU A 3 -4.90 -15.42 3.42
N ALA A 4 -4.12 -15.86 4.41
CA ALA A 4 -4.34 -15.46 5.80
C ALA A 4 -3.69 -14.07 6.01
N LEU A 5 -4.47 -13.11 6.50
CA LEU A 5 -4.02 -11.74 6.74
C LEU A 5 -3.84 -11.50 8.24
N PRO A 6 -2.79 -10.75 8.66
CA PRO A 6 -2.52 -10.45 10.08
C PRO A 6 -3.48 -9.41 10.67
N GLY A 7 -4.47 -8.94 9.91
CA GLY A 7 -5.43 -7.91 10.29
C GLY A 7 -6.59 -7.84 9.30
N PRO A 8 -7.55 -6.92 9.52
CA PRO A 8 -8.66 -6.74 8.61
C PRO A 8 -8.20 -6.25 7.24
N LEU A 9 -8.77 -6.84 6.19
CA LEU A 9 -8.61 -6.34 4.83
C LEU A 9 -9.39 -5.03 4.68
N ARG A 10 -8.71 -4.01 4.19
CA ARG A 10 -9.25 -2.68 3.87
C ARG A 10 -9.07 -2.43 2.38
N SER A 11 -9.94 -1.62 1.81
CA SER A 11 -9.84 -1.16 0.43
C SER A 11 -9.83 0.36 0.39
N THR A 12 -9.14 0.91 -0.61
CA THR A 12 -9.20 2.32 -0.94
C THR A 12 -9.25 2.49 -2.45
N GLU A 13 -10.03 3.46 -2.92
CA GLU A 13 -10.17 3.77 -4.34
C GLU A 13 -8.92 4.49 -4.84
N VAL A 14 -8.49 4.14 -6.04
CA VAL A 14 -7.40 4.83 -6.76
C VAL A 14 -7.99 5.40 -8.04
N ARG A 15 -7.79 6.70 -8.24
CA ARG A 15 -8.29 7.44 -9.40
C ARG A 15 -7.15 7.96 -10.25
N HIS A 16 -7.45 8.20 -11.52
CA HIS A 16 -6.42 8.56 -12.51
C HIS A 16 -5.68 9.86 -12.16
N ASP A 17 -6.39 10.80 -11.53
CA ASP A 17 -5.91 12.10 -11.10
C ASP A 17 -5.37 12.11 -9.65
N ALA A 18 -5.49 11.00 -8.93
CA ALA A 18 -5.12 10.88 -7.53
C ALA A 18 -4.44 9.53 -7.26
N PRO A 19 -3.14 9.40 -7.57
CA PRO A 19 -2.38 8.20 -7.23
C PRO A 19 -2.31 8.01 -5.72
N VAL A 20 -2.28 6.77 -5.28
CA VAL A 20 -2.22 6.41 -3.86
C VAL A 20 -0.87 5.77 -3.57
N THR A 21 -0.16 6.28 -2.57
CA THR A 21 1.06 5.66 -2.05
C THR A 21 0.76 4.96 -0.73
N VAL A 22 1.16 3.69 -0.62
CA VAL A 22 0.96 2.89 0.59
C VAL A 22 2.27 2.24 1.03
N PRO A 23 2.55 2.14 2.35
CA PRO A 23 3.69 1.38 2.83
C PRO A 23 3.64 -0.06 2.32
N LEU A 24 4.78 -0.57 1.81
CA LEU A 24 4.83 -1.88 1.16
C LEU A 24 4.38 -3.00 2.11
N GLN A 25 4.67 -2.90 3.41
CA GLN A 25 4.25 -3.90 4.40
C GLN A 25 2.73 -4.02 4.59
N HIS A 26 1.95 -3.02 4.14
CA HIS A 26 0.50 -3.03 4.27
C HIS A 26 -0.18 -3.44 2.97
N TRP A 27 0.54 -3.54 1.86
CA TRP A 27 -0.04 -3.84 0.56
C TRP A 27 -0.34 -5.32 0.41
N VAL A 28 -1.60 -5.64 0.08
CA VAL A 28 -2.06 -7.02 -0.18
C VAL A 28 -2.19 -7.26 -1.67
N GLY A 29 -2.61 -6.25 -2.43
CA GLY A 29 -2.80 -6.35 -3.87
C GLY A 29 -3.66 -5.20 -4.41
N TRP A 30 -4.19 -5.39 -5.62
CA TRP A 30 -5.03 -4.41 -6.28
C TRP A 30 -6.04 -5.07 -7.23
N GLN A 31 -7.07 -4.32 -7.60
CA GLN A 31 -8.05 -4.68 -8.62
C GLN A 31 -8.26 -3.50 -9.58
N GLY A 32 -8.62 -3.80 -10.83
CA GLY A 32 -8.79 -2.79 -11.88
C GLY A 32 -7.52 -2.51 -12.68
N GLN A 33 -7.51 -1.40 -13.41
CA GLN A 33 -6.40 -0.98 -14.26
C GLN A 33 -5.45 -0.08 -13.49
N LEU A 34 -4.74 -0.67 -12.53
CA LEU A 34 -3.71 -0.01 -11.74
C LEU A 34 -2.32 -0.46 -12.17
N SER A 35 -1.39 0.49 -12.14
CA SER A 35 0.03 0.29 -12.37
C SER A 35 0.79 0.49 -11.05
N PRO A 36 1.18 -0.59 -10.35
CA PRO A 36 1.98 -0.51 -9.13
C PRO A 36 3.44 -0.22 -9.45
N ARG A 37 4.03 0.71 -8.69
CA ARG A 37 5.46 1.03 -8.72
C ARG A 37 6.02 1.08 -7.31
N VAL A 38 7.09 0.33 -7.05
CA VAL A 38 7.81 0.44 -5.79
C VAL A 38 8.56 1.77 -5.74
N VAL A 39 8.37 2.52 -4.66
CA VAL A 39 8.97 3.81 -4.39
C VAL A 39 9.55 3.83 -2.98
N ALA A 40 10.40 4.81 -2.68
CA ALA A 40 10.87 5.08 -1.33
C ALA A 40 9.96 6.13 -0.69
N LEU A 41 9.36 5.82 0.46
CA LEU A 41 8.87 6.86 1.37
C LEU A 41 10.10 7.61 1.90
N GLY A 42 9.93 8.91 2.16
CA GLY A 42 10.98 9.73 2.74
C GLY A 42 11.57 9.11 4.01
N TRP A 43 12.77 9.57 4.39
CA TRP A 43 13.45 9.09 5.57
C TRP A 43 12.61 9.27 6.84
N GLU A 44 12.20 8.16 7.46
CA GLU A 44 11.66 8.16 8.82
C GLU A 44 12.75 7.73 9.81
N GLY A 45 13.04 8.58 10.80
CA GLY A 45 13.90 8.27 11.95
C GLY A 45 15.38 8.66 11.84
N PRO A 46 16.10 8.71 12.98
CA PRO A 46 17.46 9.26 13.10
C PRO A 46 18.57 8.45 12.40
N GLU A 47 18.33 7.18 12.07
CA GLU A 47 19.26 6.33 11.29
C GLU A 47 18.88 6.18 9.81
N GLY A 48 17.78 6.83 9.38
CA GLY A 48 17.42 7.04 7.99
C GLY A 48 17.64 5.85 7.05
N THR A 49 16.76 4.86 7.09
CA THR A 49 16.57 3.96 5.93
C THR A 49 15.24 4.32 5.27
N PRO A 50 15.20 4.60 3.94
CA PRO A 50 13.95 4.87 3.26
C PRO A 50 13.03 3.64 3.38
N ALA A 51 11.82 3.85 3.88
CA ALA A 51 10.83 2.77 3.98
C ALA A 51 10.22 2.51 2.59
N PRO A 52 10.18 1.26 2.10
CA PRO A 52 9.59 0.97 0.80
C PRO A 52 8.08 1.19 0.82
N ALA A 53 7.56 1.76 -0.26
CA ALA A 53 6.13 1.89 -0.54
C ALA A 53 5.80 1.45 -1.96
N VAL A 54 4.51 1.33 -2.22
CA VAL A 54 3.96 1.14 -3.56
C VAL A 54 3.10 2.36 -3.88
N GLU A 55 3.46 3.05 -4.96
CA GLU A 55 2.61 4.04 -5.62
C GLU A 55 1.72 3.29 -6.62
N LEU A 56 0.42 3.55 -6.56
CA LEU A 56 -0.60 3.01 -7.44
C LEU A 56 -1.22 4.15 -8.23
N SER A 57 -1.09 4.10 -9.55
CA SER A 57 -1.72 5.03 -10.49
C SER A 57 -2.66 4.29 -11.44
N GLY A 58 -3.71 4.96 -11.90
CA GLY A 58 -4.71 4.39 -12.81
C GLY A 58 -6.11 4.46 -12.20
N GLU A 59 -6.97 3.49 -12.52
CA GLU A 59 -8.33 3.43 -11.99
C GLU A 59 -8.64 2.04 -11.41
N GLY A 60 -9.05 2.00 -10.14
CA GLY A 60 -9.32 0.74 -9.46
C GLY A 60 -9.30 0.84 -7.94
N VAL A 61 -8.96 -0.28 -7.30
CA VAL A 61 -8.98 -0.42 -5.84
C VAL A 61 -7.66 -1.00 -5.35
N ALA A 62 -7.05 -0.33 -4.37
CA ALA A 62 -5.92 -0.85 -3.61
C ALA A 62 -6.43 -1.65 -2.41
N LEU A 63 -5.83 -2.82 -2.16
CA LEU A 63 -6.15 -3.70 -1.06
C LEU A 63 -5.04 -3.67 -0.02
N LEU A 64 -5.41 -3.42 1.24
CA LEU A 64 -4.48 -3.13 2.33
C LEU A 64 -4.80 -3.97 3.56
N CYS A 65 -3.77 -4.34 4.31
CA CYS A 65 -3.89 -4.97 5.61
C CYS A 65 -2.96 -4.26 6.60
N VAL A 66 -3.55 -3.64 7.62
CA VAL A 66 -2.81 -3.04 8.74
C VAL A 66 -2.95 -3.98 9.94
N PRO A 67 -1.84 -4.48 10.52
CA PRO A 67 -1.89 -5.34 11.70
C PRO A 67 -2.66 -4.67 12.85
N THR A 68 -3.53 -5.42 13.52
CA THR A 68 -4.17 -4.96 14.77
C THR A 68 -3.14 -5.06 15.91
N GLY A 69 -2.29 -4.05 16.09
CA GLY A 69 -1.32 -4.06 17.19
C GLY A 69 -0.16 -3.08 17.16
N SER A 70 -0.12 -2.11 16.25
CA SER A 70 0.94 -1.08 16.24
C SER A 70 0.33 0.29 16.55
N SER A 71 0.17 0.59 17.84
CA SER A 71 0.05 1.96 18.37
C SER A 71 1.38 2.39 18.96
#